data_AF-A0A9P6TBY5-F1
#
_entry.id   AF-A0A9P6TBY5-F1
#
_cell.length_a   1.000
_cell.length_b   1.000
_cell.length_c   1.000
_cell.angle_alpha   90.00
_cell.angle_beta   90.00
_cell.angle_gamma   90.00
#
_symmetry.space_group_name_H-M   'P 1'
#
loop_
_entity.id
_entity.type
_entity.pdbx_description
1 polymer ?
#
loop_
_entity_poly.entity_id
_entity_poly.type
_entity_poly.pdbx_seq_one_letter_code
_entity_poly.pdbx_strand_id
1 'polypeptide(L)'
;VPGLYKIIDEILVNAADNKNRGNNINLVKLKIDAENGLFSVMNNRKGILIEVTILVTMTRRQAQGGKGVVLVKLANIYSKEFIVEIADPFSGKKYKQVFRKNMSIKEKPEITENKKGEEHTKISLKPDLARFSLPPESGIMRDMEALLSRRVDDMAGNLKDVKVWLNDERCGEQ
;
A
#
# COMPACT_ATOMS: atom_id res chain seq x y z
N VAL A 1 -4.01 -19.18 0.42
CA VAL A 1 -3.56 -18.24 -0.64
C VAL A 1 -2.33 -17.46 -0.18
N PRO A 2 -1.12 -18.01 -0.36
CA PRO A 2 0.10 -17.33 0.10
C PRO A 2 0.43 -16.07 -0.71
N GLY A 3 0.16 -16.08 -2.03
CA GLY A 3 0.57 -15.01 -2.94
C GLY A 3 -0.15 -13.68 -2.74
N LEU A 4 -1.48 -13.70 -2.68
CA LEU A 4 -2.30 -12.50 -2.46
C LEU A 4 -2.01 -11.84 -1.11
N TYR A 5 -2.00 -12.65 -0.05
CA TYR A 5 -1.64 -12.20 1.29
C TYR A 5 -0.25 -11.53 1.26
N LYS A 6 0.75 -12.18 0.65
CA LYS A 6 2.13 -11.70 0.62
C LYS A 6 2.29 -10.34 -0.09
N ILE A 7 1.56 -10.08 -1.18
CA ILE A 7 1.68 -8.78 -1.85
C ILE A 7 1.08 -7.64 -1.01
N ILE A 8 0.03 -7.91 -0.23
CA ILE A 8 -0.59 -6.91 0.65
C ILE A 8 0.25 -6.73 1.92
N ASP A 9 0.66 -7.83 2.55
CA ASP A 9 1.54 -7.84 3.73
C ASP A 9 2.85 -7.11 3.46
N GLU A 10 3.44 -7.27 2.29
CA GLU A 10 4.66 -6.55 1.96
C GLU A 10 4.44 -5.03 1.83
N ILE A 11 3.31 -4.59 1.28
CA ILE A 11 3.00 -3.14 1.23
C ILE A 11 2.80 -2.62 2.65
N LEU A 12 2.12 -3.39 3.50
CA LEU A 12 1.89 -3.07 4.91
C LEU A 12 3.20 -2.99 5.70
N VAL A 13 4.10 -3.96 5.54
CA VAL A 13 5.43 -3.98 6.14
C VAL A 13 6.27 -2.81 5.64
N ASN A 14 6.24 -2.49 4.35
CA ASN A 14 6.97 -1.32 3.83
C ASN A 14 6.46 0.01 4.41
N ALA A 15 5.14 0.12 4.63
CA ALA A 15 4.54 1.28 5.28
C ALA A 15 4.99 1.40 6.75
N ALA A 16 5.05 0.27 7.48
CA ALA A 16 5.51 0.21 8.87
C ALA A 16 7.03 0.45 9.03
N ASP A 17 7.84 -0.15 8.17
CA ASP A 17 9.31 -0.06 8.20
C ASP A 17 9.84 1.34 7.89
N ASN A 18 8.99 2.25 7.40
CA ASN A 18 9.37 3.65 7.32
C ASN A 18 9.83 4.21 8.67
N LYS A 19 9.34 3.68 9.81
CA LYS A 19 9.85 4.03 11.15
C LYS A 19 11.33 3.65 11.31
N ASN A 20 11.66 2.39 11.02
CA ASN A 20 12.99 1.83 11.21
C ASN A 20 14.04 2.48 10.30
N ARG A 21 13.61 3.15 9.22
CA ARG A 21 14.45 3.92 8.30
C ARG A 21 14.77 5.34 8.77
N GLY A 22 14.41 5.69 10.02
CA GLY A 22 14.65 7.01 10.60
C GLY A 22 13.59 8.05 10.28
N ASN A 23 12.49 7.67 9.62
CA ASN A 23 11.36 8.59 9.42
C ASN A 23 10.46 8.55 10.66
N ASN A 24 9.99 9.72 11.09
CA ASN A 24 9.14 9.85 12.27
C ASN A 24 7.68 9.48 11.99
N ILE A 25 7.38 8.42 11.23
CA ILE A 25 5.98 7.98 11.04
C ILE A 25 5.34 7.72 12.40
N ASN A 26 4.06 8.05 12.54
CA ASN A 26 3.30 7.76 13.76
C ASN A 26 1.93 7.16 13.46
N LEU A 27 1.64 6.88 12.17
CA LEU A 27 0.40 6.27 11.73
C LEU A 27 0.65 5.33 10.56
N VAL A 28 0.10 4.12 10.67
CA VAL A 28 -0.07 3.16 9.57
C VAL A 28 -1.54 2.75 9.55
N LYS A 29 -2.12 2.63 8.36
CA LYS A 29 -3.52 2.30 8.17
C LYS A 29 -3.70 1.31 7.02
N LEU A 30 -4.42 0.22 7.30
CA LEU A 30 -4.97 -0.68 6.31
C LEU A 30 -6.47 -0.43 6.19
N LYS A 31 -6.98 -0.29 4.96
CA LYS A 31 -8.40 -0.31 4.64
C LYS A 31 -8.67 -1.44 3.66
N ILE A 32 -9.68 -2.25 3.95
CA ILE A 32 -10.16 -3.36 3.16
C ILE A 32 -11.61 -3.06 2.81
N ASP A 33 -11.84 -2.81 1.53
CA ASP A 33 -13.17 -2.69 0.95
C ASP A 33 -13.47 -4.01 0.24
N ALA A 34 -14.08 -4.93 1.00
CA ALA A 34 -14.37 -6.29 0.54
C ALA A 34 -15.37 -6.31 -0.62
N GLU A 35 -16.30 -5.36 -0.65
CA GLU A 35 -17.32 -5.23 -1.71
C GLU A 35 -16.67 -4.87 -3.05
N ASN A 36 -15.72 -3.93 -3.04
CA ASN A 36 -15.03 -3.47 -4.26
C ASN A 36 -13.72 -4.19 -4.54
N GLY A 37 -13.32 -5.15 -3.69
CA GLY A 37 -12.05 -5.87 -3.81
C GLY A 37 -10.82 -4.96 -3.70
N LEU A 38 -10.92 -3.87 -2.93
CA LEU A 38 -9.93 -2.82 -2.86
C LEU A 38 -9.20 -2.84 -1.51
N PHE A 39 -7.88 -2.89 -1.56
CA PHE A 39 -7.01 -2.75 -0.39
C PHE A 39 -6.28 -1.41 -0.48
N SER A 40 -6.20 -0.68 0.63
CA SER A 40 -5.44 0.56 0.72
C SER A 40 -4.55 0.54 1.96
N VAL A 41 -3.25 0.69 1.76
CA VAL A 41 -2.26 0.86 2.82
C VAL A 41 -1.76 2.30 2.79
N MET A 42 -1.75 2.95 3.93
CA MET A 42 -1.26 4.32 4.08
C MET A 42 -0.33 4.41 5.29
N ASN A 43 0.77 5.14 5.16
CA ASN A 43 1.50 5.69 6.30
C ASN A 43 1.53 7.21 6.19
N ASN A 44 1.50 7.88 7.34
CA ASN A 44 1.77 9.32 7.36
C ASN A 44 3.28 9.59 7.37
N ARG A 45 3.62 10.86 7.13
CA ARG A 45 4.98 11.40 7.05
C ARG A 45 5.80 10.81 5.90
N LYS A 46 6.68 11.62 5.33
CA LYS A 46 7.37 11.29 4.08
C LYS A 46 8.21 10.03 4.25
N GLY A 47 7.86 8.97 3.52
CA GLY A 47 8.78 7.88 3.24
C GLY A 47 9.75 8.36 2.16
N ILE A 48 10.83 9.06 2.55
CA ILE A 48 11.77 9.74 1.63
C ILE A 48 12.30 8.79 0.52
N LEU A 49 12.31 7.48 0.74
CA LEU A 49 12.79 6.50 -0.23
C LEU A 49 11.74 5.99 -1.24
N ILE A 50 10.44 6.13 -0.95
CA ILE A 50 9.37 5.43 -1.66
C ILE A 50 8.88 6.23 -2.88
N GLU A 51 8.88 7.57 -2.83
CA GLU A 51 8.33 8.40 -3.92
C GLU A 51 9.09 8.25 -5.25
N VAL A 52 10.41 8.40 -5.25
CA VAL A 52 11.22 8.38 -6.48
C VAL A 52 11.58 6.95 -6.86
N THR A 53 11.94 6.10 -5.90
CA THR A 53 12.40 4.74 -6.18
C THR A 53 11.27 3.84 -6.69
N ILE A 54 10.05 3.93 -6.15
CA ILE A 54 8.91 3.15 -6.66
C ILE A 54 8.59 3.62 -8.08
N LEU A 55 8.47 4.93 -8.32
CA LEU A 55 8.16 5.47 -9.65
C LEU A 55 9.22 5.16 -10.71
N VAL A 56 10.50 5.26 -10.34
CA VAL A 56 11.63 4.91 -11.21
C VAL A 56 11.69 3.39 -11.44
N THR A 57 11.42 2.57 -10.42
CA THR A 57 11.44 1.11 -10.56
C THR A 57 10.21 0.55 -11.29
N MET A 58 9.06 1.22 -11.15
CA MET A 58 7.85 0.94 -11.93
C MET A 58 8.01 1.29 -13.40
N THR A 59 8.92 2.20 -13.75
CA THR A 59 9.14 2.62 -15.14
C THR A 59 10.30 1.89 -15.83
N ARG A 60 11.26 1.31 -15.08
CA ARG A 60 12.34 0.51 -15.64
C ARG A 60 11.93 -0.95 -15.88
N ARG A 61 12.39 -1.56 -16.99
CA ARG A 61 12.14 -2.99 -17.31
C ARG A 61 12.83 -3.95 -16.34
N GLN A 62 13.93 -3.55 -15.70
CA GLN A 62 14.67 -4.39 -14.75
C GLN A 62 14.16 -4.18 -13.31
N ALA A 63 14.14 -5.26 -12.54
CA ALA A 63 14.04 -5.20 -11.08
C ALA A 63 15.37 -4.67 -10.54
N GLN A 64 15.45 -3.37 -10.26
CA GLN A 64 16.57 -2.76 -9.53
C GLN A 64 16.04 -2.31 -8.17
N GLY A 65 16.66 -2.76 -7.07
CA GLY A 65 16.25 -2.43 -5.70
C GLY A 65 16.23 -3.65 -4.77
N GLY A 66 16.18 -3.40 -3.45
CA GLY A 66 16.05 -4.47 -2.44
C GLY A 66 14.72 -5.23 -2.54
N LYS A 67 14.59 -6.36 -1.82
CA LYS A 67 13.43 -7.28 -1.88
C LYS A 67 12.06 -6.57 -1.86
N GLY A 68 11.89 -5.55 -1.03
CA GLY A 68 10.61 -4.82 -0.92
C GLY A 68 10.22 -4.05 -2.19
N VAL A 69 11.18 -3.49 -2.94
CA VAL A 69 10.90 -2.76 -4.19
C VAL A 69 10.39 -3.71 -5.27
N VAL A 70 10.94 -4.92 -5.34
CA VAL A 70 10.52 -5.96 -6.27
C VAL A 70 9.08 -6.39 -6.00
N LEU A 71 8.71 -6.51 -4.73
CA LEU A 71 7.40 -7.02 -4.35
C LEU A 71 6.27 -6.01 -4.54
N VAL A 72 6.47 -4.69 -4.37
CA VAL A 72 5.42 -3.72 -4.75
C VAL A 72 5.25 -3.63 -6.27
N LYS A 73 6.30 -3.90 -7.05
CA LYS A 73 6.16 -4.05 -8.51
C LYS A 73 5.33 -5.27 -8.87
N LEU A 74 5.58 -6.39 -8.18
CA LEU A 74 4.75 -7.58 -8.33
C LEU A 74 3.31 -7.29 -7.91
N ALA A 75 3.07 -6.57 -6.82
CA ALA A 75 1.71 -6.16 -6.42
C ALA A 75 0.98 -5.41 -7.54
N ASN A 76 1.67 -4.51 -8.25
CA ASN A 76 1.12 -3.81 -9.42
C ASN A 76 0.83 -4.78 -10.60
N ILE A 77 1.78 -5.65 -10.94
CA ILE A 77 1.60 -6.68 -11.99
C ILE A 77 0.42 -7.61 -11.68
N TYR A 78 0.23 -7.99 -10.43
CA TYR A 78 -0.87 -8.86 -10.01
C TYR A 78 -2.17 -8.11 -9.71
N SER A 79 -2.29 -6.84 -10.11
CA SER A 79 -3.49 -6.02 -9.88
C SER A 79 -4.17 -5.58 -11.19
N LYS A 80 -5.51 -5.54 -11.17
CA LYS A 80 -6.31 -4.91 -12.23
C LYS A 80 -6.18 -3.39 -12.21
N GLU A 81 -6.07 -2.83 -11.02
CA GLU A 81 -5.87 -1.41 -10.73
C GLU A 81 -4.87 -1.26 -9.58
N PHE A 82 -3.87 -0.40 -9.73
CA PHE A 82 -2.89 -0.07 -8.70
C PHE A 82 -2.69 1.44 -8.69
N ILE A 83 -2.78 2.06 -7.52
CA ILE A 83 -2.80 3.50 -7.35
C ILE A 83 -1.74 3.89 -6.34
N VAL A 84 -0.88 4.83 -6.74
CA VAL A 84 0.08 5.48 -5.86
C VAL A 84 -0.40 6.90 -5.59
N GLU A 85 -0.59 7.24 -4.32
CA GLU A 85 -0.97 8.57 -3.86
C GLU A 85 0.09 9.08 -2.88
N ILE A 86 0.52 10.31 -3.09
CA ILE A 86 1.55 10.99 -2.29
C ILE A 86 1.04 12.40 -1.99
N ALA A 87 1.10 12.81 -0.74
CA ALA A 87 0.92 14.20 -0.34
C ALA A 87 2.21 14.71 0.29
N ASP A 88 2.75 15.79 -0.26
CA ASP A 88 3.99 16.40 0.18
C ASP A 88 3.72 17.84 0.65
N PRO A 89 3.93 18.16 1.94
CA PRO A 89 3.66 19.49 2.46
C PRO A 89 4.71 20.50 2.02
N PHE A 90 5.95 20.05 1.72
CA PHE A 90 7.05 20.91 1.33
C PHE A 90 6.85 21.53 -0.05
N SER A 91 6.52 20.71 -1.06
CA SER A 91 6.15 21.22 -2.38
C SER A 91 4.73 21.80 -2.44
N GLY A 92 3.91 21.53 -1.42
CA GLY A 92 2.49 21.91 -1.40
C GLY A 92 1.67 21.19 -2.46
N LYS A 93 2.07 19.97 -2.86
CA LYS A 93 1.43 19.21 -3.94
C LYS A 93 1.01 17.81 -3.50
N LYS A 94 -0.03 17.31 -4.16
CA LYS A 94 -0.42 15.91 -4.17
C LYS A 94 -0.15 15.30 -5.52
N TYR A 95 0.31 14.06 -5.52
CA TYR A 95 0.58 13.27 -6.71
C TYR A 95 -0.27 12.01 -6.66
N LYS A 96 -0.91 11.68 -7.77
CA LYS A 96 -1.65 10.44 -7.96
C LYS A 96 -1.31 9.80 -9.29
N GLN A 97 -0.98 8.52 -9.26
CA GLN A 97 -0.65 7.73 -10.44
C GLN A 97 -1.42 6.43 -10.43
N VAL A 98 -2.21 6.23 -11.48
CA VAL A 98 -3.00 5.01 -11.68
C VAL A 98 -2.29 4.12 -12.71
N PHE A 99 -2.25 2.83 -12.39
CA PHE A 99 -1.86 1.75 -13.28
C PHE A 99 -3.02 0.80 -13.45
N ARG A 100 -3.19 0.26 -14.66
CA ARG A 100 -4.26 -0.69 -14.98
C ARG A 100 -3.72 -1.88 -15.76
N LYS A 101 -4.55 -2.93 -15.81
CA LYS A 101 -4.31 -4.14 -16.61
C LYS A 101 -2.94 -4.73 -16.31
N ASN A 102 -2.70 -5.12 -15.05
CA ASN A 102 -1.47 -5.81 -14.65
C ASN A 102 -0.21 -4.98 -14.98
N MET A 103 -0.26 -3.68 -14.65
CA MET A 103 0.80 -2.70 -14.93
C MET A 103 1.05 -2.39 -16.42
N SER A 104 0.30 -2.97 -17.36
CA SER A 104 0.51 -2.73 -18.79
C SER A 104 0.10 -1.32 -19.23
N ILE A 105 -0.77 -0.67 -18.45
CA ILE A 105 -1.20 0.71 -18.66
C ILE A 105 -0.70 1.54 -17.48
N LYS A 106 0.06 2.60 -17.79
CA LYS A 106 0.40 3.69 -16.88
C LYS A 106 -0.32 4.94 -17.34
N GLU A 107 -1.27 5.43 -16.55
CA GLU A 107 -2.01 6.65 -16.89
C GLU A 107 -1.13 7.89 -16.73
N LYS A 108 -1.59 9.07 -17.18
CA LYS A 108 -0.87 10.31 -16.87
C LYS A 108 -1.03 10.60 -15.38
N PRO A 109 0.03 11.01 -14.66
CA PRO A 109 -0.13 11.38 -13.26
C PRO A 109 -0.99 12.64 -13.12
N GLU A 110 -1.84 12.63 -12.10
CA GLU A 110 -2.59 13.79 -11.64
C GLU A 110 -1.79 14.49 -10.53
N ILE A 111 -1.56 15.79 -10.69
CA ILE A 111 -0.86 16.61 -9.69
C ILE A 111 -1.79 17.75 -9.30
N THR A 112 -2.11 17.84 -8.01
CA THR A 112 -3.04 18.83 -7.45
C THR A 112 -2.42 19.56 -6.26
N GLU A 113 -3.06 20.63 -5.81
CA GLU A 113 -2.60 21.39 -4.64
C GLU A 113 -2.87 20.64 -3.33
N ASN A 114 -1.92 20.74 -2.39
CA ASN A 114 -2.03 20.19 -1.05
C ASN A 114 -2.41 21.28 -0.02
N LYS A 115 -3.60 21.86 -0.17
CA LYS A 115 -4.06 22.99 0.66
C LYS A 115 -4.11 22.70 2.15
N LYS A 116 -4.24 21.42 2.53
CA LYS A 116 -4.35 20.97 3.92
C LYS A 116 -2.99 20.62 4.54
N GLY A 117 -1.88 20.76 3.81
CA GLY A 117 -0.55 20.41 4.29
C GLY A 117 -0.42 18.94 4.67
N GLU A 118 -1.14 18.06 3.98
CA GLU A 118 -1.13 16.63 4.26
C GLU A 118 0.24 16.02 3.93
N GLU A 119 0.67 15.05 4.74
CA GLU A 119 1.94 14.36 4.52
C GLU A 119 1.72 12.86 4.64
N HIS A 120 1.67 12.16 3.51
CA HIS A 120 1.43 10.72 3.50
C HIS A 120 1.86 10.05 2.19
N THR A 121 2.07 8.74 2.28
CA THR A 121 2.11 7.84 1.12
C THR A 121 0.99 6.82 1.28
N LYS A 122 0.24 6.61 0.20
CA LYS A 122 -0.86 5.65 0.15
C LYS A 122 -0.77 4.82 -1.12
N ILE A 123 -0.83 3.52 -0.96
CA ILE A 123 -0.90 2.54 -2.03
C ILE A 123 -2.27 1.90 -1.98
N SER A 124 -2.98 1.90 -3.11
CA SER A 124 -4.24 1.17 -3.24
C SER A 124 -4.16 0.15 -4.37
N LEU A 125 -4.72 -1.03 -4.18
CA LEU A 125 -4.70 -2.09 -5.18
C LEU A 125 -6.02 -2.87 -5.24
N LYS A 126 -6.43 -3.21 -6.45
CA LYS A 126 -7.48 -4.20 -6.75
C LYS A 126 -6.82 -5.43 -7.36
N PRO A 127 -6.59 -6.49 -6.58
CA PRO A 127 -5.91 -7.69 -7.05
C PRO A 127 -6.65 -8.36 -8.21
N ASP A 128 -5.90 -8.93 -9.13
CA ASP A 128 -6.43 -9.75 -10.20
C ASP A 128 -6.60 -11.20 -9.71
N LEU A 129 -7.71 -11.47 -9.02
CA LEU A 129 -8.00 -12.77 -8.38
C LEU A 129 -7.86 -13.96 -9.35
N ALA A 130 -8.17 -13.77 -10.63
CA ALA A 130 -8.01 -14.81 -11.65
C ALA A 130 -6.55 -15.28 -11.80
N ARG A 131 -5.56 -14.38 -11.65
CA ARG A 131 -4.13 -14.73 -11.70
C ARG A 131 -3.64 -15.49 -10.49
N PHE A 132 -4.41 -15.47 -9.40
CA PHE A 132 -4.16 -16.28 -8.22
C PHE A 132 -4.92 -17.61 -8.25
N SER A 133 -5.61 -17.93 -9.36
CA SER A 133 -6.53 -19.07 -9.46
C SER A 133 -7.65 -19.01 -8.41
N LEU A 134 -8.12 -17.81 -8.09
CA LEU A 134 -9.17 -17.57 -7.10
C LEU A 134 -10.45 -17.10 -7.79
N PRO A 135 -11.56 -17.83 -7.67
CA PRO A 135 -12.85 -17.39 -8.18
C PRO A 135 -13.31 -16.11 -7.43
N PRO A 136 -13.94 -15.13 -8.10
CA PRO A 136 -14.46 -13.93 -7.44
C PRO A 136 -15.48 -14.22 -6.34
N GLU A 137 -16.25 -15.30 -6.48
CA GLU A 137 -17.33 -15.72 -5.57
C GLU A 137 -16.87 -16.59 -4.39
N SER A 138 -15.56 -16.81 -4.24
CA SER A 138 -14.98 -17.79 -3.30
C SER A 138 -15.00 -17.41 -1.81
N GLY A 139 -15.59 -16.27 -1.43
CA GLY A 139 -15.50 -15.76 -0.05
C GLY A 139 -14.09 -15.33 0.38
N ILE A 140 -13.11 -15.39 -0.54
CA ILE A 140 -11.70 -15.14 -0.26
C ILE A 140 -11.41 -13.78 0.35
N MET A 141 -12.22 -12.76 0.06
CA MET A 141 -12.07 -11.43 0.64
C MET A 141 -12.27 -11.45 2.15
N ARG A 142 -13.19 -12.28 2.67
CA ARG A 142 -13.41 -12.45 4.12
C ARG A 142 -12.22 -13.17 4.77
N ASP A 143 -11.70 -14.20 4.13
CA ASP A 143 -10.50 -14.90 4.62
C ASP A 143 -9.27 -13.99 4.62
N MET A 144 -9.12 -13.17 3.57
CA MET A 144 -8.05 -12.17 3.50
C MET A 144 -8.21 -11.10 4.57
N GLU A 145 -9.43 -10.63 4.81
CA GLU A 145 -9.73 -9.71 5.90
C GLU A 145 -9.31 -10.33 7.23
N ALA A 146 -9.74 -11.53 7.57
CA ALA A 146 -9.36 -12.19 8.83
C ALA A 146 -7.83 -12.35 9.01
N LEU A 147 -7.13 -12.78 7.95
CA LEU A 147 -5.67 -12.94 7.99
C LEU A 147 -4.94 -11.59 8.12
N LEU A 148 -5.39 -10.58 7.40
CA LEU A 148 -4.80 -9.24 7.47
C LEU A 148 -5.13 -8.53 8.78
N SER A 149 -6.32 -8.72 9.34
CA SER A 149 -6.70 -8.17 10.65
C SER A 149 -5.75 -8.68 11.72
N ARG A 150 -5.54 -10.00 11.79
CA ARG A 150 -4.56 -10.60 12.71
C ARG A 150 -3.16 -10.03 12.50
N ARG A 151 -2.75 -9.84 11.25
CA ARG A 151 -1.45 -9.26 10.91
C ARG A 151 -1.32 -7.80 11.37
N VAL A 152 -2.38 -7.02 11.24
CA VAL A 152 -2.44 -5.62 11.69
C VAL A 152 -2.38 -5.54 13.22
N ASP A 153 -3.05 -6.44 13.93
CA ASP A 153 -2.98 -6.53 15.40
C ASP A 153 -1.58 -6.92 15.87
N ASP A 154 -0.96 -7.94 15.25
CA ASP A 154 0.42 -8.33 15.53
C ASP A 154 1.38 -7.14 15.29
N MET A 155 1.14 -6.36 14.24
CA MET A 155 1.92 -5.16 13.94
C MET A 155 1.72 -4.06 14.99
N ALA A 156 0.49 -3.83 15.43
CA ALA A 156 0.16 -2.86 16.46
C ALA A 156 0.87 -3.15 17.78
N GLY A 157 0.95 -4.42 18.19
CA GLY A 157 1.66 -4.84 19.40
C GLY A 157 3.19 -4.68 19.33
N ASN A 158 3.78 -4.63 18.13
CA ASN A 158 5.23 -4.57 17.93
C ASN A 158 5.75 -3.17 17.54
N LEU A 159 4.93 -2.32 16.94
CA LEU A 159 5.31 -0.96 16.55
C LEU A 159 5.07 0.04 17.68
N LYS A 160 6.10 0.28 18.50
CA LYS A 160 6.08 1.36 19.50
C LYS A 160 5.75 2.70 18.83
N ASP A 161 5.06 3.61 19.52
CA ASP A 161 4.79 5.00 19.07
C ASP A 161 4.13 5.18 17.69
N VAL A 162 3.60 4.12 17.09
CA VAL A 162 2.89 4.17 15.81
C VAL A 162 1.46 3.71 16.04
N LYS A 163 0.50 4.57 15.68
CA LYS A 163 -0.92 4.25 15.72
C LYS A 163 -1.25 3.40 14.50
N VAL A 164 -1.69 2.17 14.72
CA VAL A 164 -2.07 1.25 13.66
C VAL A 164 -3.59 1.20 13.56
N TRP A 165 -4.11 1.24 12.34
CA TRP A 165 -5.55 1.28 12.07
C TRP A 165 -5.97 0.24 11.04
N LEU A 166 -7.12 -0.40 11.26
CA LEU A 166 -7.81 -1.27 10.31
C LEU A 166 -9.23 -0.73 10.08
N ASN A 167 -9.63 -0.49 8.83
CA ASN A 167 -11.01 -0.08 8.49
C ASN A 167 -11.56 1.09 9.33
N ASP A 168 -10.70 2.08 9.62
CA ASP A 168 -11.05 3.24 10.45
C ASP A 168 -11.16 2.96 11.97
N GLU A 169 -10.87 1.73 12.41
CA GLU A 169 -10.75 1.33 13.82
C GLU A 169 -9.27 1.26 14.23
N ARG A 170 -8.97 1.63 15.48
CA ARG A 170 -7.60 1.61 16.01
C ARG A 170 -7.28 0.24 16.61
N CYS A 171 -6.14 -0.33 16.23
CA CYS A 171 -5.65 -1.62 16.71
C CYS A 171 -4.67 -1.45 17.88
N GLY A 172 -4.59 -2.46 18.76
CA GLY A 172 -3.58 -2.54 19.82
C GLY A 172 -3.81 -1.63 21.04
N GLU A 173 -5.00 -1.05 21.21
CA GLU A 173 -5.43 -0.51 22.51
C GLU A 173 -6.10 -1.64 23.32
N GLN A 174 -5.29 -2.37 24.09
CA GLN A 174 -5.72 -3.18 25.24
C GLN A 174 -4.86 -2.81 26.44
#